data_AF-A0A447N6H0-F1
#
_entry.id   AF-A0A447N6H0-F1
#
_cell.length_a   1.000
_cell.length_b   1.000
_cell.length_c   1.000
_cell.angle_alpha   90.00
_cell.angle_beta   90.00
_cell.angle_gamma   90.00
#
_symmetry.space_group_name_H-M   'P 1'
#
loop_
_entity.id
_entity.type
_entity.pdbx_description
1 polymer ?
#
loop_
_entity_poly.entity_id
_entity_poly.type
_entity_poly.pdbx_seq_one_letter_code
_entity_poly.pdbx_strand_id
1 'polypeptide(L)' 'MTDTIKIYHNPRCSKSRDTLNLLKSNGVEPEVVLYLDTPADAATVRELLRMLGHVQRARTDAPERRSL' A
#
# COMPACT_ATOMS: atom_id res chain seq x y z
N MET A 1 6.67 15.11 16.66
CA MET A 1 6.26 14.59 15.34
C MET A 1 5.20 13.54 15.60
N THR A 2 3.93 13.83 15.27
CA THR A 2 2.86 12.82 15.30
C THR A 2 3.04 11.92 14.09
N ASP A 3 3.38 10.66 14.31
CA ASP A 3 3.36 9.66 13.22
C ASP A 3 1.90 9.45 12.80
N THR A 4 1.55 9.95 11.62
CA THR A 4 0.25 9.70 11.00
C THR A 4 0.26 8.29 10.41
N ILE A 5 -0.64 7.43 10.89
CA ILE A 5 -0.80 6.07 10.35
C ILE A 5 -1.38 6.17 8.93
N LYS A 6 -0.80 5.42 7.98
CA LYS A 6 -1.24 5.37 6.58
C LYS A 6 -1.63 3.95 6.20
N ILE A 7 -2.74 3.81 5.48
CA ILE A 7 -3.21 2.52 4.94
C ILE A 7 -3.37 2.60 3.42
N TYR A 8 -2.68 1.69 2.72
CA TYR A 8 -2.90 1.45 1.29
C TYR A 8 -4.10 0.52 1.15
N HIS A 9 -5.23 1.09 0.74
CA HIS A 9 -6.54 0.46 0.83
C HIS A 9 -7.09 0.09 -0.55
N ASN A 10 -7.73 -1.07 -0.62
CA ASN A 10 -8.58 -1.47 -1.75
C ASN A 10 -10.01 -1.73 -1.22
N PRO A 11 -10.99 -0.87 -1.55
CA PRO A 11 -12.37 -1.02 -1.08
C PRO A 11 -13.03 -2.36 -1.45
N ARG A 12 -12.56 -3.01 -2.52
CA ARG A 12 -13.10 -4.30 -2.98
C ARG A 12 -12.52 -5.50 -2.23
N CYS A 13 -11.44 -5.34 -1.46
CA CYS A 13 -10.79 -6.44 -0.74
C CYS A 13 -11.29 -6.54 0.70
N SER A 14 -11.90 -7.68 1.08
CA SER A 14 -12.45 -7.89 2.43
C SER A 14 -11.41 -7.66 3.53
N LYS A 15 -10.21 -8.24 3.39
CA LYS A 15 -9.13 -8.06 4.38
C LYS A 15 -8.73 -6.60 4.54
N SER A 16 -8.70 -5.83 3.45
CA SER A 16 -8.35 -4.42 3.49
C SER A 16 -9.41 -3.58 4.21
N ARG A 17 -10.70 -3.93 4.03
CA ARG A 17 -11.80 -3.31 4.80
C ARG A 17 -11.74 -3.68 6.27
N ASP A 18 -11.46 -4.94 6.58
CA ASP A 18 -11.36 -5.42 7.96
C ASP A 18 -10.23 -4.71 8.71
N THR A 19 -9.07 -4.52 8.07
CA THR A 19 -7.95 -3.73 8.64
C THR A 19 -8.34 -2.26 8.87
N LEU A 20 -9.01 -1.60 7.91
CA LEU A 20 -9.47 -0.22 8.08
C LEU A 20 -10.46 -0.10 9.24
N ASN A 21 -11.41 -1.04 9.36
CA ASN A 21 -12.37 -1.08 10.44
C ASN A 21 -11.69 -1.31 11.79
N LEU A 22 -10.69 -2.20 11.85
CA LEU A 22 -9.90 -2.46 13.06
C LEU A 22 -9.16 -1.20 13.52
N LEU A 23 -8.56 -0.43 12.61
CA LEU A 23 -7.91 0.83 12.96
C LEU A 23 -8.93 1.81 13.56
N LYS A 24 -10.06 2.02 12.88
CA LYS A 24 -11.12 2.93 13.33
C LYS A 24 -11.73 2.51 14.67
N SER A 25 -11.95 1.21 14.89
CA SER A 25 -12.49 0.70 16.16
C SER A 25 -11.53 0.90 17.34
N ASN A 26 -10.24 1.09 17.07
CA ASN A 26 -9.22 1.42 18.06
C ASN A 26 -8.97 2.94 18.18
N GLY A 27 -9.83 3.78 17.60
CA GLY A 27 -9.71 5.25 17.65
C GLY A 27 -8.59 5.81 16.77
N VAL A 28 -8.05 5.01 15.84
CA VAL A 28 -7.06 5.46 14.86
C VAL A 28 -7.77 5.93 13.60
N GLU A 29 -7.52 7.18 13.21
CA GLU A 29 -7.94 7.73 11.92
C GLU A 29 -6.75 7.74 10.95
N PRO A 30 -6.59 6.71 10.10
CA PRO A 30 -5.46 6.63 9.19
C PRO A 30 -5.67 7.48 7.94
N GLU A 31 -4.57 7.94 7.33
CA GLU A 31 -4.58 8.41 5.96
C GLU A 31 -4.84 7.23 5.01
N VAL A 32 -5.93 7.31 4.23
CA VAL A 32 -6.33 6.25 3.30
C VAL A 32 -5.82 6.57 1.88
N VAL A 33 -4.96 5.70 1.35
CA VAL A 33 -4.47 5.79 -0.03
C VAL A 33 -5.09 4.68 -0.87
N LEU A 34 -5.90 5.04 -1.87
CA LEU A 34 -6.48 4.10 -2.83
C LEU A 34 -5.44 3.74 -3.90
N TYR A 35 -4.60 2.74 -3.63
CA TYR A 35 -3.40 2.46 -4.44
C TYR A 35 -3.68 2.04 -5.89
N LEU A 36 -4.92 1.65 -6.21
CA LEU A 36 -5.33 1.35 -7.58
C LEU A 36 -5.63 2.62 -8.39
N ASP A 37 -6.05 3.69 -7.70
CA ASP A 37 -6.40 4.97 -8.31
C ASP A 37 -5.19 5.93 -8.25
N THR A 38 -4.48 5.92 -7.12
CA THR A 38 -3.28 6.72 -6.87
C THR A 38 -2.09 5.78 -6.62
N PRO A 39 -1.50 5.19 -7.68
CA PRO A 39 -0.38 4.28 -7.53
C PRO A 39 0.84 5.01 -6.95
N ALA A 40 1.52 4.34 -6.02
CA ALA A 40 2.74 4.83 -5.42
C ALA A 40 3.90 4.86 -6.45
N ASP A 41 4.80 5.82 -6.31
CA ASP A 41 6.00 5.88 -7.14
C ASP A 41 7.01 4.77 -6.75
N ALA A 42 8.03 4.59 -7.60
CA ALA A 42 9.03 3.56 -7.37
C ALA A 42 9.82 3.76 -6.06
N ALA A 43 10.00 5.00 -5.60
CA ALA A 43 10.70 5.30 -4.35
C ALA A 43 9.89 4.84 -3.14
N THR A 44 8.59 5.16 -3.12
CA THR A 44 7.63 4.76 -2.09
C THR A 44 7.50 3.25 -2.04
N VAL A 45 7.40 2.56 -3.19
CA VAL A 45 7.33 1.10 -3.22
C VAL A 45 8.59 0.45 -2.64
N ARG A 46 9.78 0.99 -2.94
CA ARG A 46 11.05 0.51 -2.35
C ARG A 46 11.05 0.66 -0.83
N GLU A 47 10.55 1.78 -0.32
CA GLU A 47 10.47 2.04 1.11
C GLU A 47 9.47 1.10 1.81
N LEU A 48 8.28 0.92 1.24
CA LEU A 48 7.29 -0.02 1.77
C LEU A 48 7.84 -1.45 1.86
N LEU A 49 8.60 -1.89 0.86
CA LEU A 49 9.20 -3.22 0.88
C LEU A 49 10.30 -3.33 1.93
N ARG A 50 11.12 -2.29 2.12
CA ARG A 50 12.10 -2.23 3.21
C ARG A 50 11.41 -2.35 4.58
N MET A 51 10.30 -1.63 4.78
CA MET A 51 9.50 -1.69 6.02
C MET A 51 8.91 -3.09 6.28
N LEU A 52 8.50 -3.79 5.22
CA LEU A 52 7.99 -5.16 5.28
C LEU A 52 9.10 -6.22 5.44
N GLY A 53 10.37 -5.83 5.51
CA GLY A 53 11.50 -6.75 5.58
C GLY A 53 11.78 -7.49 4.26
N HIS A 54 11.26 -6.99 3.14
CA HIS A 54 11.48 -7.56 1.82
C HIS A 54 12.58 -6.78 1.07
N VAL A 55 13.59 -7.51 0.61
CA VAL A 55 14.54 -6.98 -0.38
C VAL A 55 13.91 -7.16 -1.76
N GLN A 56 13.89 -6.08 -2.54
CA GLN A 56 13.48 -6.11 -3.95
C GLN A 56 14.28 -7.17 -4.70
N ARG A 57 13.63 -8.28 -5.06
CA ARG A 57 14.17 -9.19 -6.08
C ARG A 57 13.68 -8.67 -7.41
N ALA A 58 14.62 -8.27 -8.27
CA ALA A 58 14.29 -7.89 -9.63
C ALA A 58 13.50 -9.04 -10.28
N ARG A 59 12.30 -8.74 -10.79
CA ARG A 59 11.62 -9.64 -11.73
C ARG A 59 12.40 -9.55 -13.04
N THR A 60 13.10 -10.63 -13.39
CA THR A 60 13.91 -10.72 -14.61
C THR A 60 13.07 -10.99 -15.87
N ASP A 61 11.75 -11.08 -15.77
CA ASP A 61 10.91 -11.67 -16.82
C ASP A 61 9.53 -11.00 -17.05
N ALA A 62 9.33 -9.73 -16.66
CA ALA A 62 8.08 -9.05 -17.00
C ALA A 62 8.12 -8.48 -18.43
N PRO A 63 7.24 -8.91 -19.37
CA PRO A 63 7.11 -8.23 -20.65
C PRO A 63 6.65 -6.78 -20.40
N GLU A 64 7.25 -5.83 -21.13
CA GLU A 64 6.92 -4.42 -21.05
C GLU A 64 5.40 -4.24 -21.12
N ARG A 65 4.84 -3.40 -20.24
CA ARG A 65 3.41 -3.05 -20.26
C ARG A 65 3.10 -2.47 -21.64
N ARG A 66 2.48 -3.28 -22.50
CA ARG A 66 1.95 -2.82 -23.78
C ARG A 66 0.84 -1.82 -23.47
N SER A 67 1.11 -0.55 -23.76
CA SER A 67 0.07 0.48 -23.86
C SER A 67 -0.96 0.00 -24.88
N LEU A 68 -2.20 -0.20 -24.44
CA LEU A 68 -3.35 -0.20 -25.34
C LEU A 68 -3.74 1.26 -25.59
#